data_AF-A0ABD5MSM8-F1
#
_entry.id   AF-A0ABD5MSM8-F1
#
_cell.length_a   1.000
_cell.length_b   1.000
_cell.length_c   1.000
_cell.angle_alpha   90.00
_cell.angle_beta   90.00
_cell.angle_gamma   90.00
#
_symmetry.space_group_name_H-M   'P 1'
#
loop_
_entity.id
_entity.type
_entity.pdbx_description
1 polymer ?
#
loop_
_entity_poly.entity_id
_entity_poly.type
_entity_poly.pdbx_seq_one_letter_code
_entity_poly.pdbx_strand_id
1 'polypeptide(L)'
;MSTALHLAVRTVHLLSMVALVGASAVAWYAFRTPARPARATLLRVECTFWALLGLLLATGVGNVGSLGAPGPGTRWGGLLATKLLVVLGVVLGSFLRTSLVLRAPGGEELRRESEFGPVLEGSYLATTVSLLAVVVLAEVLAHG
;
A
#
# COMPACT_ATOMS: atom_id res chain seq x y z
N MET A 1 -13.30 23.75 -10.19
CA MET A 1 -11.96 23.42 -9.66
C MET A 1 -10.94 23.88 -10.69
N SER A 2 -9.88 24.63 -10.32
CA SER A 2 -8.93 25.11 -11.34
C SER A 2 -8.12 23.93 -11.93
N THR A 3 -7.76 24.00 -13.21
CA THR A 3 -6.98 22.97 -13.91
C THR A 3 -5.68 22.63 -13.17
N ALA A 4 -5.03 23.62 -12.57
CA ALA A 4 -3.83 23.45 -11.76
C ALA A 4 -4.07 22.58 -10.52
N LEU A 5 -5.20 22.76 -9.82
CA LEU A 5 -5.54 21.95 -8.64
C LEU A 5 -5.81 20.49 -9.01
N HIS A 6 -6.50 20.24 -10.13
CA HIS A 6 -6.73 18.89 -10.62
C HIS A 6 -5.41 18.17 -10.97
N LEU A 7 -4.49 18.86 -11.67
CA LEU A 7 -3.16 18.33 -11.97
C LEU A 7 -2.36 18.04 -10.70
N ALA A 8 -2.39 18.95 -9.72
CA ALA A 8 -1.70 18.76 -8.45
C ALA A 8 -2.19 17.50 -7.71
N VAL A 9 -3.51 17.32 -7.58
CA VAL A 9 -4.11 16.13 -6.95
C VAL A 9 -3.68 14.85 -7.67
N ARG A 10 -3.71 14.84 -9.00
CA ARG A 10 -3.29 13.69 -9.80
C ARG A 10 -1.79 13.38 -9.63
N THR A 11 -0.94 14.39 -9.64
CA THR A 11 0.51 14.22 -9.43
C THR A 11 0.79 13.67 -8.04
N VAL A 12 0.17 14.24 -7.00
CA VAL A 12 0.30 13.74 -5.62
C VAL A 12 -0.18 12.30 -5.51
N HIS A 13 -1.30 11.95 -6.16
CA HIS A 13 -1.81 10.59 -6.20
C HIS A 13 -0.78 9.61 -6.79
N LEU A 14 -0.21 9.94 -7.95
CA LEU A 14 0.79 9.11 -8.63
C LEU A 14 2.08 8.99 -7.81
N LEU A 15 2.59 10.10 -7.27
CA LEU A 15 3.79 10.09 -6.42
C LEU A 15 3.57 9.24 -5.17
N SER A 16 2.40 9.35 -4.53
CA SER A 16 2.04 8.54 -3.36
C SER A 16 2.00 7.05 -3.73
N MET A 17 1.43 6.70 -4.89
CA MET A 17 1.37 5.32 -5.36
C MET A 17 2.77 4.73 -5.58
N VAL A 18 3.63 5.45 -6.30
CA VAL A 18 5.01 5.03 -6.57
C VAL A 18 5.80 4.87 -5.27
N ALA A 19 5.70 5.86 -4.37
CA ALA A 19 6.37 5.82 -3.08
C ALA A 19 5.89 4.64 -2.22
N LEU A 20 4.58 4.36 -2.20
CA LEU A 20 4.00 3.27 -1.41
C LEU A 20 4.43 1.89 -1.91
N VAL A 21 4.43 1.68 -3.24
CA VAL A 21 4.93 0.46 -3.88
C VAL A 21 6.43 0.30 -3.61
N GLY A 22 7.21 1.34 -3.87
CA GLY A 22 8.66 1.33 -3.69
C GLY A 22 9.07 1.07 -2.23
N ALA A 23 8.44 1.74 -1.27
CA ALA A 23 8.71 1.55 0.15
C ALA A 23 8.39 0.12 0.61
N SER A 24 7.27 -0.45 0.14
CA SER A 24 6.90 -1.84 0.47
C SER A 24 7.90 -2.85 -0.12
N ALA A 25 8.34 -2.63 -1.36
CA ALA A 25 9.33 -3.46 -2.03
C ALA A 25 10.71 -3.38 -1.36
N VAL A 26 11.15 -2.18 -0.97
CA VAL A 26 12.41 -1.97 -0.23
C VAL A 26 12.35 -2.62 1.14
N ALA A 27 11.22 -2.51 1.86
CA ALA A 27 11.04 -3.15 3.16
C ALA A 27 11.11 -4.67 3.04
N TRP A 28 10.46 -5.26 2.04
CA TRP A 28 10.59 -6.69 1.72
C TRP A 28 12.04 -7.08 1.40
N TYR A 29 12.71 -6.33 0.52
CA TYR A 29 14.09 -6.62 0.13
C TYR A 29 15.06 -6.53 1.32
N ALA A 30 14.82 -5.63 2.28
CA ALA A 30 15.64 -5.51 3.48
C ALA A 30 15.71 -6.82 4.30
N PHE A 31 14.63 -7.62 4.31
CA PHE A 31 14.64 -8.93 4.98
C PHE A 31 15.53 -9.98 4.29
N ARG A 32 15.89 -9.77 3.02
CA ARG A 32 16.82 -10.64 2.27
C ARG A 32 18.29 -10.29 2.48
N THR A 33 18.57 -9.18 3.16
CA THR A 33 19.93 -8.79 3.49
C THR A 33 20.38 -9.48 4.79
N PRO A 34 21.69 -9.76 4.96
CA PRO A 34 22.21 -10.38 6.17
C PRO A 34 22.01 -9.52 7.42
N ALA A 35 21.89 -8.20 7.25
CA ALA A 35 21.55 -7.25 8.31
C ALA A 35 20.03 -7.06 8.37
N ARG A 36 19.34 -7.93 9.12
CA ARG A 36 17.88 -7.80 9.32
C ARG A 36 17.50 -6.40 9.83
N PRO A 37 16.37 -5.84 9.37
CA PRO A 37 15.97 -4.49 9.74
C PRO A 37 15.65 -4.40 11.24
N ALA A 38 16.20 -3.38 11.90
CA ALA A 38 15.86 -3.08 13.29
C ALA A 38 14.37 -2.68 13.42
N ARG A 39 13.73 -3.04 14.54
CA ARG A 39 12.33 -2.69 14.83
C ARG A 39 12.03 -1.20 14.66
N ALA A 40 12.93 -0.31 15.09
CA ALA A 40 12.77 1.13 14.93
C ALA A 40 12.66 1.56 13.45
N THR A 41 13.37 0.88 12.56
CA THR A 41 13.28 1.11 11.11
C THR A 41 11.95 0.60 10.56
N LEU A 42 11.48 -0.58 11.00
CA LEU A 42 10.17 -1.10 10.61
C LEU A 42 9.04 -0.17 11.06
N LEU A 43 9.10 0.38 12.28
CA LEU A 43 8.10 1.35 12.77
C LEU A 43 8.06 2.63 11.92
N ARG A 44 9.22 3.13 11.47
CA ARG A 44 9.27 4.26 10.54
C ARG A 44 8.64 3.92 9.20
N VAL A 45 8.94 2.74 8.66
CA VAL A 45 8.32 2.23 7.43
C VAL A 45 6.81 2.15 7.58
N GLU A 46 6.28 1.60 8.68
CA GLU A 46 4.84 1.53 8.93
C GLU A 46 4.20 2.92 9.01
N CYS A 47 4.83 3.86 9.74
CA CYS A 47 4.34 5.23 9.84
C CYS A 47 4.26 5.91 8.45
N THR A 48 5.34 5.83 7.67
CA THR A 48 5.39 6.38 6.31
C THR A 48 4.37 5.69 5.40
N PHE A 49 4.20 4.37 5.52
CA PHE A 49 3.22 3.60 4.78
C PHE A 49 1.80 4.11 5.03
N TRP A 50 1.40 4.28 6.29
CA TRP A 50 0.06 4.78 6.63
C TRP A 50 -0.17 6.22 6.16
N ALA A 51 0.86 7.09 6.25
CA ALA A 51 0.77 8.45 5.75
C ALA A 51 0.56 8.48 4.22
N LEU A 52 1.36 7.72 3.46
CA LEU A 52 1.25 7.62 2.01
C LEU A 52 -0.06 6.98 1.57
N LEU A 53 -0.51 5.94 2.27
CA LEU A 53 -1.79 5.29 2.00
C LEU A 53 -2.97 6.23 2.27
N GLY A 54 -2.94 6.98 3.36
CA GLY A 54 -3.96 8.00 3.67
C GLY A 54 -4.04 9.07 2.56
N LEU A 55 -2.89 9.56 2.09
CA LEU A 55 -2.82 10.52 0.99
C LEU A 55 -3.35 9.93 -0.33
N LEU A 56 -3.01 8.68 -0.62
CA LEU A 56 -3.48 7.96 -1.79
C LEU A 56 -5.01 7.75 -1.77
N LEU A 57 -5.58 7.41 -0.61
CA LEU A 57 -7.03 7.25 -0.43
C LEU A 57 -7.75 8.60 -0.56
N ALA A 58 -7.26 9.66 0.09
CA ALA A 58 -7.86 10.99 0.03
C ALA A 58 -7.91 11.52 -1.42
N THR A 59 -6.80 11.37 -2.15
CA THR A 59 -6.73 11.77 -3.56
C THR A 59 -7.50 10.82 -4.49
N GLY A 60 -7.57 9.53 -4.17
CA GLY A 60 -8.30 8.52 -4.93
C GLY A 60 -9.82 8.71 -4.89
N VAL A 61 -10.39 9.00 -3.71
CA VAL A 61 -11.83 9.30 -3.55
C VAL A 61 -12.21 10.54 -4.36
N GLY A 62 -11.37 11.58 -4.32
CA GLY A 62 -11.56 12.79 -5.13
C GLY A 62 -11.60 12.51 -6.64
N ASN A 63 -10.72 11.62 -7.13
CA ASN A 63 -10.67 11.23 -8.54
C ASN A 63 -11.87 10.37 -8.97
N VAL A 64 -12.37 9.48 -8.11
CA VAL A 64 -13.57 8.68 -8.41
C VAL A 64 -14.82 9.57 -8.43
N GLY A 65 -14.93 10.52 -7.49
CA GLY A 65 -16.04 11.45 -7.41
C GLY A 65 -16.13 12.39 -8.62
N SER A 66 -15.00 12.79 -9.19
CA SER A 66 -14.98 13.68 -10.38
C SER A 66 -15.30 12.97 -11.69
N LEU A 67 -15.01 11.68 -11.81
CA LEU A 67 -15.27 10.87 -13.02
C LEU A 67 -16.71 10.36 -13.11
N GLY A 68 -17.49 10.45 -12.02
CA GLY A 68 -18.84 9.88 -11.92
C GLY A 68 -18.78 8.38 -11.68
N ALA A 69 -19.18 7.93 -10.49
CA ALA A 69 -19.12 6.52 -10.14
C ALA A 69 -20.04 5.70 -11.09
N PRO A 70 -19.50 4.73 -11.84
CA PRO A 70 -20.29 3.90 -12.74
C PRO A 70 -21.33 3.08 -11.95
N GLY A 71 -22.50 2.85 -12.55
CA GLY A 71 -23.53 2.01 -11.93
C GLY A 71 -23.00 0.59 -11.63
N PRO A 72 -23.43 -0.04 -10.52
CA PRO A 72 -22.87 -1.31 -10.03
C PRO A 72 -23.07 -2.50 -10.99
N GLY A 73 -24.01 -2.41 -11.94
CA GLY A 73 -24.24 -3.44 -12.96
C GLY A 73 -23.35 -3.34 -14.21
N THR A 74 -22.43 -2.37 -14.27
CA THR A 74 -21.57 -2.17 -15.44
C THR A 74 -20.22 -2.88 -15.27
N ARG A 75 -19.59 -3.30 -16.39
CA ARG A 75 -18.22 -3.85 -16.39
C ARG A 75 -17.22 -2.92 -15.69
N TRP A 76 -17.39 -1.61 -15.89
CA TRP A 76 -16.58 -0.57 -15.25
C TRP A 76 -16.80 -0.50 -13.74
N GLY A 77 -18.06 -0.61 -13.28
CA GLY A 77 -18.42 -0.71 -11.87
C GLY A 77 -17.86 -1.96 -11.19
N GLY A 78 -17.88 -3.11 -11.88
CA GLY A 78 -17.28 -4.35 -11.38
C GLY A 78 -15.76 -4.26 -11.20
N LEU A 79 -15.04 -3.67 -12.16
CA LEU A 79 -13.60 -3.43 -12.06
C LEU A 79 -13.26 -2.45 -10.92
N LEU A 80 -14.03 -1.38 -10.77
CA LEU A 80 -13.86 -0.43 -9.66
C LEU A 80 -14.11 -1.11 -8.30
N ALA A 81 -15.19 -1.88 -8.18
CA ALA A 81 -15.48 -2.64 -6.96
C ALA A 81 -14.35 -3.63 -6.63
N THR A 82 -13.83 -4.34 -7.63
CA THR A 82 -12.68 -5.25 -7.46
C THR A 82 -11.47 -4.50 -6.95
N LYS A 83 -11.12 -3.35 -7.54
CA LYS A 83 -10.02 -2.50 -7.05
C LYS A 83 -10.23 -2.08 -5.60
N LEU A 84 -11.44 -1.66 -5.23
CA LEU A 84 -11.75 -1.26 -3.85
C LEU A 84 -11.66 -2.42 -2.86
N LEU A 85 -12.09 -3.63 -3.25
CA LEU A 85 -11.93 -4.83 -2.43
C LEU A 85 -10.46 -5.20 -2.23
N VAL A 86 -9.63 -5.10 -3.28
CA VAL A 86 -8.19 -5.32 -3.16
C VAL A 86 -7.57 -4.27 -2.23
N VAL A 87 -7.92 -2.99 -2.39
CA VAL A 87 -7.45 -1.91 -1.50
C VAL A 87 -7.88 -2.16 -0.05
N LEU A 88 -9.11 -2.60 0.19
CA LEU A 88 -9.58 -2.96 1.52
C LEU A 88 -8.77 -4.13 2.11
N GLY A 89 -8.49 -5.16 1.30
CA GLY A 89 -7.61 -6.27 1.68
C GLY A 89 -6.20 -5.78 2.05
N VAL A 90 -5.63 -4.85 1.28
CA VAL A 90 -4.34 -4.20 1.60
C VAL A 90 -4.40 -3.46 2.92
N VAL A 91 -5.45 -2.67 3.18
CA VAL A 91 -5.61 -1.92 4.43
C VAL A 91 -5.67 -2.88 5.63
N LEU A 92 -6.52 -3.90 5.57
CA LEU A 92 -6.68 -4.87 6.65
C LEU A 92 -5.41 -5.71 6.86
N GLY A 93 -4.82 -6.22 5.78
CA GLY A 93 -3.56 -6.97 5.84
C GLY A 93 -2.40 -6.12 6.38
N SER A 94 -2.34 -4.84 5.99
CA SER A 94 -1.33 -3.91 6.51
C SER A 94 -1.56 -3.59 7.98
N PHE A 95 -2.81 -3.50 8.44
CA PHE A 95 -3.12 -3.33 9.86
C PHE A 95 -2.65 -4.52 10.70
N LEU A 96 -2.87 -5.74 10.22
CA LEU A 96 -2.33 -6.95 10.84
C LEU A 96 -0.81 -6.94 10.85
N ARG A 97 -0.17 -6.56 9.73
CA ARG A 97 1.29 -6.40 9.64
C ARG A 97 1.82 -5.38 10.65
N THR A 98 1.22 -4.19 10.74
CA THR A 98 1.63 -3.16 11.71
C THR A 98 1.49 -3.70 13.14
N SER A 99 0.44 -4.46 13.43
CA SER A 99 0.25 -5.12 14.74
C SER A 99 1.37 -6.13 15.04
N LEU A 100 1.82 -6.89 14.05
CA LEU A 100 2.96 -7.80 14.18
C LEU A 100 4.26 -7.03 14.45
N VAL A 101 4.52 -5.92 13.73
CA VAL A 101 5.70 -5.07 13.98
C VAL A 101 5.68 -4.46 15.38
N LEU A 102 4.51 -4.08 15.88
CA LEU A 102 4.35 -3.57 17.24
C LEU A 102 4.61 -4.62 18.31
N ARG A 103 4.22 -5.88 18.06
CA ARG A 103 4.45 -7.02 18.96
C ARG A 103 5.84 -7.63 18.85
N ALA A 104 6.53 -7.39 17.74
CA ALA A 104 7.86 -7.90 17.50
C ALA A 104 8.84 -7.42 18.60
N PRO A 105 9.69 -8.32 19.15
CA PRO A 105 10.69 -7.95 20.15
C PRO A 105 11.64 -6.86 19.65
N GLY A 106 12.17 -6.05 20.58
CA GLY A 106 13.19 -5.06 20.26
C GLY A 106 14.61 -5.65 20.25
N GLY A 107 15.53 -5.05 19.50
CA GLY A 107 16.97 -5.29 19.66
C GLY A 107 17.47 -6.69 19.24
N GLU A 108 18.29 -7.32 20.10
CA GLU A 108 18.87 -8.65 19.87
C GLU A 108 17.83 -9.78 19.87
N GLU A 109 16.71 -9.62 20.57
CA GLU A 109 15.67 -10.66 20.65
C GLU A 109 15.02 -10.92 19.28
N LEU A 110 14.88 -9.91 18.41
CA LEU A 110 14.39 -10.11 17.03
C LEU A 110 15.38 -10.92 16.15
N ARG A 111 16.68 -10.89 16.49
CA ARG A 111 17.69 -11.74 15.83
C ARG A 111 17.65 -13.17 16.37
N ARG A 112 17.24 -13.35 17.62
CA ARG A 112 17.22 -14.63 18.33
C ARG A 112 15.89 -15.39 18.12
N GLU A 113 14.77 -14.67 18.11
CA GLU A 113 13.42 -15.18 17.82
C GLU A 113 13.17 -15.16 16.30
N SER A 114 13.33 -16.33 15.69
CA SER A 114 13.28 -16.48 14.24
C SER A 114 11.87 -16.40 13.64
N GLU A 115 10.82 -16.56 14.45
CA GLU A 115 9.45 -16.80 13.98
C GLU A 115 8.81 -15.60 13.26
N PHE A 116 9.05 -14.37 13.72
CA PHE A 116 8.44 -13.18 13.12
C PHE A 116 9.03 -12.79 11.76
N GLY A 117 10.29 -13.17 11.50
CA GLY A 117 11.02 -12.77 10.29
C GLY A 117 10.34 -13.22 8.99
N PRO A 118 10.13 -14.53 8.78
CA PRO A 118 9.47 -15.05 7.58
C PRO A 118 8.04 -14.53 7.39
N VAL A 119 7.29 -14.36 8.49
CA VAL A 119 5.92 -13.83 8.44
C VAL A 119 5.91 -12.37 8.01
N LEU A 120 6.80 -11.54 8.58
CA LEU A 120 6.94 -10.15 8.18
C LEU A 120 7.42 -10.02 6.73
N GLU A 121 8.43 -10.79 6.32
CA GLU A 121 8.90 -10.82 4.92
C GLU A 121 7.75 -11.16 3.97
N GLY A 122 7.01 -12.24 4.24
CA GLY A 122 5.86 -12.66 3.43
C GLY A 122 4.77 -11.60 3.38
N SER A 123 4.51 -10.89 4.49
CA SER A 123 3.50 -9.83 4.54
C SER A 123 3.88 -8.58 3.74
N TYR A 124 5.16 -8.17 3.73
CA TYR A 124 5.65 -7.07 2.90
C TYR A 124 5.65 -7.44 1.42
N LEU A 125 5.99 -8.69 1.09
CA LEU A 125 5.85 -9.22 -0.28
C LEU A 125 4.40 -9.19 -0.74
N ALA A 126 3.48 -9.73 0.07
CA ALA A 126 2.05 -9.76 -0.24
C ALA A 126 1.49 -8.35 -0.43
N THR A 127 1.92 -7.39 0.39
CA THR A 127 1.54 -5.98 0.23
C THR A 127 2.06 -5.42 -1.10
N THR A 128 3.33 -5.65 -1.43
CA THR A 128 3.94 -5.19 -2.68
C THR A 128 3.20 -5.72 -3.91
N VAL A 129 2.94 -7.03 -3.95
CA VAL A 129 2.20 -7.67 -5.04
C VAL A 129 0.78 -7.14 -5.13
N SER A 130 0.10 -6.95 -4.00
CA SER A 130 -1.27 -6.42 -3.97
C SER A 130 -1.31 -4.96 -4.47
N LEU A 131 -0.35 -4.12 -4.08
CA LEU A 131 -0.24 -2.75 -4.58
C LEU A 131 0.02 -2.71 -6.09
N LEU A 132 0.88 -3.59 -6.61
CA LEU A 132 1.09 -3.73 -8.05
C LEU A 132 -0.19 -4.16 -8.77
N ALA A 133 -0.95 -5.11 -8.21
CA ALA A 133 -2.26 -5.49 -8.75
C ALA A 133 -3.23 -4.30 -8.79
N VAL A 134 -3.21 -3.42 -7.77
CA VAL A 134 -4.00 -2.17 -7.77
C VAL A 134 -3.56 -1.21 -8.88
N VAL A 135 -2.25 -1.11 -9.18
CA VAL A 135 -1.75 -0.32 -10.33
C VAL A 135 -2.29 -0.90 -11.63
N VAL A 136 -2.15 -2.20 -11.86
CA VAL A 136 -2.61 -2.86 -13.09
C VAL A 136 -4.12 -2.68 -13.26
N LEU A 137 -4.90 -2.88 -12.20
CA LEU A 137 -6.35 -2.63 -12.24
C LEU A 137 -6.68 -1.17 -12.56
N ALA A 138 -5.88 -0.22 -12.07
CA ALA A 138 -6.05 1.19 -12.40
C ALA A 138 -5.75 1.48 -13.88
N GLU A 139 -4.74 0.84 -14.48
CA GLU A 139 -4.43 0.98 -15.91
C GLU A 139 -5.54 0.38 -16.78
N VAL A 140 -6.06 -0.79 -16.41
CA VAL A 140 -7.20 -1.41 -17.10
C VAL A 140 -8.42 -0.50 -17.06
N LEU A 141 -8.73 0.09 -15.90
CA LEU A 141 -9.81 1.07 -15.78
C LEU A 141 -9.59 2.31 -16.65
N ALA A 142 -8.33 2.75 -16.81
CA ALA A 142 -8.00 3.93 -17.62
C ALA A 142 -8.12 3.69 -19.13
N HIS A 143 -7.96 2.45 -19.60
CA HIS A 143 -7.95 2.11 -21.04
C HIS A 143 -9.19 1.33 -21.52
N GLY A 144 -9.98 0.72 -20.62
CA GLY A 144 -11.24 0.03 -20.91
C GLY A 144 -11.12 -1.47 -21.15
#